data_AF-A0A918PTY7-F1
#
_entry.id   AF-A0A918PTY7-F1
#
_cell.length_a   1.000
_cell.length_b   1.000
_cell.length_c   1.000
_cell.angle_alpha   90.00
_cell.angle_beta   90.00
_cell.angle_gamma   90.00
#
_symmetry.space_group_name_H-M   'P 1'
#
loop_
_entity.id
_entity.type
_entity.pdbx_description
1 polymer ?
#
loop_
_entity_poly.entity_id
_entity_poly.type
_entity_poly.pdbx_seq_one_letter_code
_entity_poly.pdbx_strand_id
1 'polypeptide(L)'
;MKPTILTLALTALAFPAIADEKQNLFHVRINKLEVGLPADRVIDIMGPAADRQFQGNREALQYCSRDGWAYNDFVVVWLSDGNVSGLTRYNKPYTGKCERHFRDLDWRQAPGATEEPK
;
A
#
# COMPACT_ATOMS: atom_id res chain seq x y z
N MET A 1 -11.66 63.88 30.06
CA MET A 1 -10.41 63.57 29.34
C MET A 1 -10.06 62.09 29.57
N LYS A 2 -10.04 61.33 28.45
CA LYS A 2 -9.50 59.98 28.16
C LYS A 2 -9.83 58.77 29.06
N PRO A 3 -10.54 57.73 28.53
CA PRO A 3 -10.53 56.39 29.09
C PRO A 3 -9.35 55.57 28.55
N THR A 4 -8.67 54.85 29.44
CA THR A 4 -7.60 53.91 29.11
C THR A 4 -8.22 52.57 28.73
N ILE A 5 -8.16 52.23 27.44
CA ILE A 5 -8.58 50.92 26.93
C ILE A 5 -7.41 49.94 27.13
N LEU A 6 -7.64 48.93 27.97
CA LEU A 6 -6.71 47.83 28.18
C LEU A 6 -6.88 46.82 27.03
N THR A 7 -5.99 46.86 26.05
CA THR A 7 -6.00 45.90 24.93
C THR A 7 -5.48 44.54 25.41
N LEU A 8 -6.36 43.54 25.55
CA LEU A 8 -5.94 42.14 25.68
C LEU A 8 -5.38 41.67 24.33
N ALA A 9 -4.08 41.39 24.28
CA ALA A 9 -3.47 40.70 23.16
C ALA A 9 -3.84 39.21 23.22
N LEU A 10 -4.73 38.78 22.33
CA LEU A 10 -5.06 37.37 22.11
C LEU A 10 -3.94 36.75 21.26
N THR A 11 -3.00 36.04 21.89
CA THR A 11 -1.96 35.29 21.18
C THR A 11 -2.57 34.03 20.57
N ALA A 12 -2.71 34.03 19.24
CA ALA A 12 -3.11 32.85 18.48
C ALA A 12 -2.03 31.77 18.62
N LEU A 13 -2.35 30.66 19.29
CA LEU A 13 -1.53 29.46 19.26
C LEU A 13 -1.61 28.87 17.84
N ALA A 14 -0.55 29.05 17.07
CA ALA A 14 -0.38 28.35 15.80
C ALA A 14 -0.21 26.85 16.11
N PHE A 15 -1.23 26.06 15.85
CA PHE A 15 -1.08 24.60 15.79
C PHE A 15 -0.18 24.29 14.59
N PRO A 16 1.00 23.64 14.77
CA PRO A 16 1.72 23.11 13.64
C PRO A 16 0.82 22.07 12.96
N ALA A 17 0.61 22.23 11.65
CA ALA A 17 -0.13 21.28 10.85
C ALA A 17 0.57 19.92 10.92
N ILE A 18 -0.09 18.93 11.55
CA ILE A 18 0.29 17.52 11.42
C ILE A 18 -0.13 17.11 10.01
N ALA A 19 0.78 17.27 9.06
CA ALA A 19 0.62 16.79 7.71
C ALA A 19 1.52 15.58 7.49
N ASP A 20 0.89 14.47 7.09
CA ASP A 20 1.44 13.31 6.40
C ASP A 20 2.05 12.15 7.23
N GLU A 21 1.20 11.47 8.01
CA GLU A 21 1.54 10.16 8.59
C GLU A 21 1.14 8.98 7.67
N LYS A 22 0.25 9.19 6.70
CA LYS A 22 -0.35 8.07 5.93
C LYS A 22 0.51 7.56 4.77
N GLN A 23 1.39 8.35 4.17
CA GLN A 23 2.17 7.88 3.01
C GLN A 23 3.25 6.86 3.38
N ASN A 24 3.78 6.90 4.60
CA ASN A 24 4.79 5.93 5.05
C ASN A 24 4.18 4.56 5.44
N LEU A 25 2.87 4.48 5.65
CA LEU A 25 2.20 3.26 6.15
C LEU A 25 2.16 2.11 5.14
N PHE A 26 2.11 2.40 3.83
CA PHE A 26 2.04 1.36 2.80
C PHE A 26 3.31 0.51 2.80
N HIS A 27 4.48 1.14 2.70
CA HIS A 27 5.78 0.47 2.74
C HIS A 27 6.00 -0.30 4.05
N VAL A 28 5.62 0.29 5.18
CA VAL A 28 5.70 -0.37 6.50
C VAL A 28 4.83 -1.64 6.54
N ARG A 29 3.65 -1.63 5.94
CA ARG A 29 2.77 -2.82 5.88
C ARG A 29 3.34 -3.91 4.99
N ILE A 30 3.88 -3.57 3.81
CA ILE A 30 4.48 -4.57 2.91
C ILE A 30 5.67 -5.24 3.58
N ASN A 31 6.46 -4.51 4.38
CA ASN A 31 7.60 -5.10 5.11
C ASN A 31 7.20 -6.09 6.21
N LYS A 32 5.91 -6.19 6.55
CA LYS A 32 5.37 -7.22 7.46
C LYS A 32 4.90 -8.48 6.73
N LEU A 33 4.95 -8.49 5.39
CA LEU A 33 4.54 -9.64 4.58
C LEU A 33 5.76 -10.54 4.37
N GLU A 34 5.67 -11.75 4.91
CA GLU A 34 6.70 -12.76 4.84
C GLU A 34 6.19 -14.00 4.10
N VAL A 35 7.10 -14.76 3.50
CA VAL A 35 6.74 -16.05 2.87
C VAL A 35 6.17 -17.00 3.92
N GLY A 36 5.09 -17.69 3.57
CA GLY A 36 4.34 -18.57 4.46
C GLY A 36 3.24 -17.88 5.27
N LEU A 37 3.13 -16.55 5.22
CA LEU A 37 2.04 -15.83 5.89
C LEU A 37 0.69 -16.21 5.23
N PRO A 38 -0.36 -16.53 6.01
CA PRO A 38 -1.65 -16.91 5.43
C PRO A 38 -2.39 -15.70 4.84
N ALA A 39 -3.24 -15.95 3.84
CA ALA A 39 -3.91 -14.91 3.07
C ALA A 39 -4.82 -13.99 3.91
N ASP A 40 -5.47 -14.51 4.94
CA ASP A 40 -6.27 -13.72 5.88
C ASP A 40 -5.42 -12.67 6.61
N ARG A 41 -4.22 -13.05 7.04
CA ARG A 41 -3.26 -12.14 7.69
C ARG A 41 -2.71 -11.10 6.72
N VAL A 42 -2.60 -11.42 5.43
CA VAL A 42 -2.29 -10.40 4.41
C VAL A 42 -3.39 -9.35 4.36
N ILE A 43 -4.66 -9.75 4.34
CA ILE A 43 -5.80 -8.83 4.32
C ILE A 43 -5.86 -7.99 5.61
N ASP A 44 -5.57 -8.58 6.77
CA ASP A 44 -5.52 -7.83 8.04
C ASP A 44 -4.44 -6.74 8.04
N ILE A 45 -3.28 -7.02 7.43
CA ILE A 45 -2.14 -6.10 7.38
C ILE A 45 -2.35 -5.01 6.31
N MET A 46 -2.76 -5.41 5.11
CA MET A 46 -2.80 -4.55 3.94
C MET A 46 -4.15 -3.87 3.75
N GLY A 47 -5.23 -4.48 4.24
CA GLY A 47 -6.61 -4.18 3.85
C GLY A 47 -7.07 -5.04 2.67
N PRO A 48 -8.28 -4.78 2.13
CA PRO A 48 -8.76 -5.48 0.95
C PRO A 48 -7.86 -5.19 -0.26
N ALA A 49 -7.58 -6.22 -1.06
CA ALA A 49 -6.90 -6.06 -2.34
C ALA A 49 -7.76 -5.26 -3.31
N ALA A 50 -7.13 -4.41 -4.12
CA ALA A 50 -7.82 -3.63 -5.14
C ALA A 50 -8.10 -4.46 -6.40
N ASP A 51 -7.23 -5.44 -6.69
CA ASP A 51 -7.46 -6.47 -7.69
C ASP A 51 -6.98 -7.82 -7.15
N ARG A 52 -7.73 -8.88 -7.47
CA ARG A 52 -7.52 -10.24 -6.99
C ARG A 52 -7.74 -11.20 -8.14
N GLN A 53 -6.71 -11.97 -8.47
CA GLN A 53 -6.73 -12.91 -9.59
C GLN A 53 -6.32 -14.31 -9.12
N PHE A 54 -6.81 -15.34 -9.81
CA PHE A 54 -6.60 -16.74 -9.44
C PHE A 54 -6.05 -17.56 -10.61
N GLN A 55 -5.16 -18.51 -10.33
CA GLN A 55 -4.69 -19.53 -11.26
C GLN A 55 -4.51 -20.86 -10.52
N GLY A 56 -5.51 -21.74 -10.58
CA GLY A 56 -5.48 -23.01 -9.87
C GLY A 56 -5.44 -22.80 -8.35
N ASN A 57 -4.42 -23.34 -7.69
CA ASN A 57 -4.15 -23.15 -6.27
C ASN A 57 -3.38 -21.85 -5.94
N ARG A 58 -3.10 -21.02 -6.95
CA ARG A 58 -2.40 -19.76 -6.81
C ARG A 58 -3.35 -18.59 -6.84
N GLU A 59 -3.01 -17.55 -6.09
CA GLU A 59 -3.75 -16.30 -6.04
C GLU A 59 -2.77 -15.13 -6.08
N ALA A 60 -3.19 -14.02 -6.68
CA ALA A 60 -2.42 -12.80 -6.73
C ALA A 60 -3.27 -11.64 -6.23
N LEU A 61 -2.78 -10.96 -5.20
CA LEU A 61 -3.41 -9.78 -4.62
C LEU A 61 -2.63 -8.54 -5.02
N GLN A 62 -3.28 -7.61 -5.73
CA GLN A 62 -2.66 -6.37 -6.13
C GLN A 62 -3.09 -5.22 -5.22
N TYR A 63 -2.10 -4.46 -4.77
CA TYR A 63 -2.27 -3.24 -4.00
C TYR A 63 -1.50 -2.10 -4.65
N CYS A 64 -1.97 -0.89 -4.45
CA CYS A 64 -1.24 0.30 -4.83
C CYS A 64 -1.39 1.40 -3.78
N SER A 65 -0.40 2.27 -3.75
CA SER A 65 -0.46 3.52 -3.00
C SER A 65 0.21 4.61 -3.80
N ARG A 66 -0.21 5.85 -3.56
CA ARG A 66 0.53 7.01 -4.03
C ARG A 66 1.80 7.16 -3.19
N ASP A 67 2.93 7.40 -3.84
CA ASP A 67 4.20 7.73 -3.20
C ASP A 67 4.63 9.15 -3.59
N GLY A 68 4.45 10.07 -2.65
CA GLY A 68 4.63 11.49 -2.88
C GLY A 68 3.75 12.03 -4.00
N TRP A 69 4.33 12.89 -4.84
CA TRP A 69 3.60 13.57 -5.91
C TRP A 69 3.81 12.97 -7.30
N ALA A 70 4.89 12.21 -7.48
CA ALA A 70 5.40 11.83 -8.80
C ALA A 70 5.09 10.39 -9.20
N TYR A 71 4.91 9.48 -8.25
CA TYR A 71 4.79 8.05 -8.54
C TYR A 71 3.62 7.40 -7.78
N ASN A 72 3.19 6.27 -8.33
CA ASN A 72 2.38 5.28 -7.64
C ASN A 72 3.24 4.03 -7.46
N ASP A 73 3.23 3.49 -6.25
CA ASP A 73 3.85 2.21 -5.93
C ASP A 73 2.81 1.12 -5.95
N PHE A 74 3.27 -0.05 -6.42
CA PHE A 74 2.45 -1.23 -6.58
C PHE A 74 3.15 -2.42 -5.96
N VAL A 75 2.36 -3.29 -5.35
CA VAL A 75 2.82 -4.61 -4.92
C VAL A 75 1.82 -5.67 -5.35
N VAL A 76 2.36 -6.75 -5.90
CA VAL A 76 1.65 -8.01 -6.09
C VAL A 76 2.09 -8.94 -4.97
N VAL A 77 1.14 -9.39 -4.16
CA VAL A 77 1.34 -10.46 -3.19
C VAL A 77 0.91 -11.75 -3.85
N TRP A 78 1.87 -12.65 -4.07
CA TRP A 78 1.61 -13.97 -4.64
C TRP A 78 1.32 -14.95 -3.52
N LEU A 79 0.27 -15.73 -3.68
CA LEU A 79 -0.17 -16.77 -2.77
C LEU A 79 -0.14 -18.12 -3.50
N SER A 80 0.29 -19.17 -2.80
CA SER A 80 0.13 -20.57 -3.20
C SER A 80 -0.47 -21.33 -2.02
N ASP A 81 -1.51 -22.12 -2.28
CA ASP A 81 -2.18 -22.92 -1.26
C ASP A 81 -2.59 -22.08 -0.03
N GLY A 82 -3.05 -20.86 -0.28
CA GLY A 82 -3.53 -19.91 0.73
C GLY A 82 -2.45 -19.17 1.52
N ASN A 83 -1.17 -19.32 1.19
CA ASN A 83 -0.06 -18.69 1.90
C ASN A 83 0.84 -17.87 0.95
N VAL A 84 1.48 -16.82 1.45
CA VAL A 84 2.40 -15.96 0.69
C VAL A 84 3.55 -16.79 0.15
N SER A 85 3.68 -16.86 -1.18
CA SER A 85 4.81 -17.46 -1.86
C SER A 85 5.88 -16.42 -2.22
N GLY A 86 5.49 -15.15 -2.31
CA GLY A 86 6.43 -14.03 -2.46
C GLY A 86 5.76 -12.72 -2.85
N LEU A 87 6.58 -11.72 -3.14
CA LEU A 87 6.15 -10.36 -3.46
C LEU A 87 6.82 -9.88 -4.75
N THR A 88 6.10 -9.09 -5.55
CA THR A 88 6.69 -8.32 -6.64
C THR A 88 6.31 -6.86 -6.51
N ARG A 89 7.31 -5.98 -6.47
CA ARG A 89 7.12 -4.54 -6.36
C ARG A 89 7.46 -3.86 -7.68
N TYR A 90 6.73 -2.82 -8.02
CA TYR A 90 7.03 -1.94 -9.14
C TYR A 90 6.43 -0.55 -8.91
N ASN A 91 6.92 0.44 -9.64
CA ASN A 91 6.36 1.79 -9.61
C ASN A 91 5.96 2.23 -11.02
N LYS A 92 5.08 3.22 -11.09
CA LYS A 92 4.73 3.93 -12.33
C LYS A 92 4.59 5.43 -12.03
N PRO A 93 4.86 6.31 -13.00
CA PRO A 93 4.52 7.72 -12.87
C PRO A 93 3.04 7.90 -12.47
N TYR A 94 2.76 8.92 -11.66
CA TYR A 94 1.41 9.22 -11.21
C TYR A 94 0.51 9.60 -12.40
N THR A 95 -0.54 8.81 -12.62
CA THR A 95 -1.52 8.99 -13.70
C THR A 95 -2.95 8.86 -13.18
N GLY A 96 -3.25 9.51 -12.05
CA GLY A 96 -4.58 9.49 -11.42
C GLY A 96 -4.76 8.33 -10.43
N LYS A 97 -5.94 7.69 -10.45
CA LYS A 97 -6.27 6.57 -9.56
C LYS A 97 -5.37 5.36 -9.85
N CYS A 98 -4.57 4.93 -8.87
CA CYS A 98 -3.54 3.92 -9.09
C CYS A 98 -4.14 2.55 -9.47
N GLU A 99 -5.34 2.24 -9.00
CA GLU A 99 -6.05 0.97 -9.23
C GLU A 99 -6.37 0.72 -10.70
N ARG A 100 -6.34 1.77 -11.54
CA ARG A 100 -6.54 1.66 -12.99
C ARG A 100 -5.27 1.30 -13.77
N HIS A 101 -4.13 1.22 -13.08
CA HIS A 101 -2.80 1.08 -13.70
C HIS A 101 -2.05 -0.15 -13.22
N PHE A 102 -2.77 -1.13 -12.67
CA PHE A 102 -2.21 -2.46 -12.46
C PHE A 102 -1.68 -3.03 -13.78
N ARG A 103 -0.52 -3.69 -13.71
CA ARG A 103 0.00 -4.43 -14.85
C ARG A 103 -0.69 -5.78 -14.97
N ASP A 104 -0.73 -6.32 -16.18
CA ASP A 104 -1.10 -7.72 -16.38
C ASP A 104 -0.11 -8.64 -15.65
N LEU A 105 -0.64 -9.71 -15.07
CA LEU A 105 0.15 -10.66 -14.29
C LEU A 105 0.72 -11.75 -15.20
N ASP A 106 2.05 -11.82 -15.30
CA ASP A 106 2.73 -13.00 -15.82
C ASP A 106 2.97 -13.99 -14.68
N TRP A 107 2.11 -15.01 -14.60
CA TRP A 107 2.15 -16.03 -13.56
C TRP A 107 3.47 -16.84 -13.53
N ARG A 108 4.25 -16.82 -14.61
CA ARG A 108 5.60 -17.42 -14.64
C ARG A 108 6.61 -16.67 -13.76
N GLN A 109 6.30 -15.41 -13.42
CA GLN A 109 7.11 -14.58 -12.53
C GLN A 109 6.72 -14.75 -11.04
N ALA A 110 5.69 -15.53 -10.73
CA ALA A 110 5.27 -15.78 -9.35
C ALA A 110 6.39 -16.50 -8.58
N PRO A 111 6.93 -15.93 -7.49
CA PRO A 111 7.93 -16.61 -6.67
C PRO A 111 7.36 -17.90 -6.08
N GLY A 112 8.17 -18.96 -6.02
CA GLY A 112 7.72 -20.28 -5.56
C GLY A 112 6.95 -21.08 -6.61
N ALA A 113 6.89 -20.62 -7.87
CA ALA A 113 6.50 -21.44 -9.00
C ALA A 113 7.57 -22.51 -9.29
N THR A 114 7.74 -23.49 -8.40
CA THR A 114 8.35 -24.75 -8.80
C THR A 114 7.47 -25.35 -9.89
N GLU A 115 8.04 -25.54 -11.06
CA GLU A 115 7.45 -26.35 -12.12
C GLU A 115 7.02 -27.68 -11.50
N GLU A 116 5.72 -27.96 -11.51
CA GLU A 116 5.19 -29.26 -11.10
C GLU A 116 5.84 -30.29 -12.04
N PRO A 117 6.63 -31.26 -11.54
CA PRO A 117 7.13 -32.32 -12.40
C PRO A 117 5.92 -33.13 -12.84
N LYS A 118 5.68 -33.14 -14.15
CA LYS A 118 4.66 -33.94 -14.82
C LYS A 118 4.86 -35.44 -14.58
#